data_AF-A0A1B2R1F9-F1
#
_entry.id   AF-A0A1B2R1F9-F1
#
_cell.length_a   1.000
_cell.length_b   1.000
_cell.length_c   1.000
_cell.angle_alpha   90.00
_cell.angle_beta   90.00
_cell.angle_gamma   90.00
#
_symmetry.space_group_name_H-M   'P 1'
#
loop_
_entity.id
_entity.type
_entity.pdbx_description
1 polymer ?
#
loop_
_entity_poly.entity_id
_entity_poly.type
_entity_poly.pdbx_seq_one_letter_code
_entity_poly.pdbx_strand_id
1 'polypeptide(L)'
;MIKLRDIAKACKSKNAGPFELTLDIMFDSEEMFEKVRRTGVITRERIAALYGVAPADVLFTEYPPALAYKATLPRRIVSGAIGDTDVYGAQQHAPLLDLELPL
;
A
#
# COMPACT_ATOMS: atom_id res chain seq x y z
N MET A 1 16.36 -9.01 -6.89
CA MET A 1 14.92 -8.69 -6.80
C MET A 1 14.42 -9.33 -5.52
N ILE A 2 14.15 -8.51 -4.51
CA ILE A 2 13.60 -8.94 -3.21
C ILE A 2 12.11 -8.56 -3.16
N LYS A 3 11.27 -9.35 -2.49
CA LYS A 3 9.86 -9.00 -2.33
C LYS A 3 9.67 -8.10 -1.13
N LEU A 4 8.69 -7.20 -1.21
CA LEU A 4 8.40 -6.25 -0.13
C LEU A 4 8.13 -6.96 1.20
N ARG A 5 7.43 -8.11 1.18
CA ARG A 5 7.14 -8.90 2.39
C ARG A 5 8.37 -9.39 3.15
N ASP A 6 9.51 -9.50 2.47
CA ASP A 6 10.75 -10.03 3.06
C ASP A 6 11.51 -8.95 3.84
N ILE A 7 11.17 -7.66 3.64
CA ILE A 7 11.87 -6.51 4.23
C ILE A 7 10.96 -5.52 4.95
N ALA A 8 9.67 -5.50 4.66
CA ALA A 8 8.72 -4.62 5.32
C ALA A 8 8.42 -5.17 6.71
N LYS A 9 8.44 -4.27 7.72
CA LYS A 9 7.97 -4.57 9.07
C LYS A 9 6.49 -4.95 9.04
N ALA A 10 5.71 -4.21 8.25
CA ALA A 10 4.29 -4.46 8.08
C ALA A 10 3.80 -3.89 6.76
N CYS A 11 2.95 -4.67 6.08
CA CYS A 11 2.04 -4.18 5.07
C CYS A 11 0.62 -4.34 5.62
N LYS A 12 -0.14 -3.25 5.65
CA LYS A 12 -1.51 -3.25 6.19
C LYS A 12 -2.45 -2.57 5.22
N SER A 13 -3.71 -2.94 5.32
CA SER A 13 -4.80 -2.24 4.67
C SER A 13 -5.91 -2.03 5.69
N LYS A 14 -6.67 -0.95 5.52
CA LYS A 14 -7.82 -0.63 6.36
C LYS A 14 -8.79 0.27 5.61
N ASN A 15 -10.02 0.29 6.05
CA ASN A 15 -10.99 1.26 5.57
C ASN A 15 -10.57 2.71 5.88
N ALA A 16 -10.80 3.58 4.90
CA ALA A 16 -10.83 5.03 5.03
C ALA A 16 -12.27 5.49 4.77
N GLY A 17 -13.15 5.24 5.75
CA GLY A 17 -14.59 5.29 5.51
C GLY A 17 -15.07 4.11 4.63
N PRO A 18 -16.34 4.14 4.18
CA PRO A 18 -16.94 3.01 3.48
C PRO A 18 -16.54 2.90 2.00
N PHE A 19 -16.04 3.98 1.40
CA PHE A 19 -15.77 4.07 -0.03
C PHE A 19 -14.29 3.98 -0.39
N GLU A 20 -13.39 4.18 0.58
CA GLU A 20 -11.95 4.21 0.35
C GLU A 20 -11.21 3.23 1.25
N LEU A 21 -10.00 2.88 0.82
CA LEU A 21 -9.08 1.98 1.48
C LEU A 21 -7.73 2.67 1.61
N THR A 22 -7.13 2.63 2.79
CA THR A 22 -5.74 3.03 3.00
C THR A 22 -4.84 1.81 3.09
N LEU A 23 -3.73 1.87 2.37
CA LEU A 23 -2.60 0.97 2.43
C LEU A 23 -1.46 1.60 3.20
N ASP A 24 -0.80 0.81 4.03
CA ASP A 24 0.36 1.21 4.83
C ASP A 24 1.51 0.23 4.56
N ILE A 25 2.69 0.75 4.24
CA ILE A 25 3.95 -0.01 4.14
C ILE A 25 4.91 0.59 5.15
N MET A 26 5.40 -0.18 6.11
CA MET A 26 6.27 0.28 7.19
C MET A 26 7.58 -0.51 7.23
N PHE A 27 8.66 0.12 7.64
CA PHE A 27 9.98 -0.49 7.81
C PHE A 27 10.47 -0.39 9.27
N ASP A 28 11.38 -1.28 9.66
CA ASP A 28 11.95 -1.34 11.01
C ASP A 28 13.13 -0.38 11.23
N SER A 29 13.75 0.11 10.16
CA SER A 29 14.91 1.00 10.25
C SER A 29 14.89 2.07 9.17
N GLU A 30 15.49 3.22 9.51
CA GLU A 30 15.69 4.33 8.58
C GLU A 30 16.57 3.92 7.40
N GLU A 31 17.59 3.09 7.63
CA GLU A 31 18.44 2.56 6.56
C GLU A 31 17.64 1.76 5.52
N MET A 32 16.75 0.87 5.95
CA MET A 32 15.93 0.08 5.03
C MET A 32 14.92 0.98 4.29
N PHE A 33 14.27 1.90 5.01
CA PHE A 33 13.35 2.86 4.41
C PHE A 33 14.05 3.69 3.33
N GLU A 34 15.22 4.25 3.60
CA GLU A 34 15.98 5.06 2.64
C GLU A 34 16.52 4.23 1.46
N LYS A 35 16.93 2.97 1.69
CA LYS A 35 17.26 2.04 0.60
C LYS A 35 16.08 1.86 -0.36
N VAL A 36 14.90 1.54 0.18
CA VAL A 36 13.67 1.36 -0.60
C VAL A 36 13.28 2.66 -1.30
N ARG A 37 13.33 3.79 -0.60
CA ARG A 37 13.03 5.12 -1.13
C ARG A 37 13.85 5.44 -2.38
N ARG A 38 15.16 5.16 -2.33
CA ARG A 38 16.08 5.40 -3.45
C ARG A 38 15.79 4.54 -4.68
N THR A 39 15.11 3.40 -4.52
CA THR A 39 14.68 2.59 -5.68
C THR A 39 13.63 3.29 -6.53
N GLY A 40 12.85 4.21 -5.95
CA GLY A 40 11.73 4.86 -6.64
C GLY A 40 10.63 3.90 -7.11
N VAL A 41 10.57 2.67 -6.58
CA VAL A 41 9.59 1.66 -7.03
C VAL A 41 8.21 1.86 -6.40
N ILE A 42 8.16 2.29 -5.14
CA ILE A 42 6.92 2.56 -4.42
C ILE A 42 6.45 3.97 -4.82
N THR A 43 5.59 4.04 -5.82
CA THR A 43 5.02 5.30 -6.31
C THR A 43 3.50 5.23 -6.42
N ARG A 44 2.88 6.40 -6.54
CA ARG A 44 1.45 6.54 -6.85
C ARG A 44 1.03 5.69 -8.05
N GLU A 45 1.79 5.73 -9.13
CA GLU A 45 1.50 5.04 -10.40
C GLU A 45 1.59 3.52 -10.22
N ARG A 46 2.59 3.05 -9.48
CA ARG A 46 2.75 1.61 -9.21
C ARG A 46 1.62 1.08 -8.33
N ILE A 47 1.23 1.82 -7.29
CA ILE A 47 0.08 1.47 -6.45
C ILE A 47 -1.21 1.47 -7.28
N ALA A 48 -1.44 2.52 -8.09
CA ALA A 48 -2.61 2.60 -8.96
C ALA A 48 -2.72 1.38 -9.90
N ALA A 49 -1.60 0.98 -10.53
CA ALA A 49 -1.54 -0.18 -11.39
C ALA A 49 -1.80 -1.50 -10.65
N LEU A 50 -1.26 -1.67 -9.44
CA LEU A 50 -1.49 -2.87 -8.61
C LEU A 50 -2.96 -3.07 -8.23
N TYR A 51 -3.69 -1.97 -8.04
CA TYR A 51 -5.08 -1.99 -7.58
C TYR A 51 -6.11 -1.71 -8.68
N GLY A 52 -5.66 -1.45 -9.91
CA GLY A 52 -6.54 -1.23 -11.07
C GLY A 52 -7.36 0.07 -10.99
N VAL A 53 -6.80 1.12 -10.39
CA VAL A 53 -7.41 2.45 -10.26
C VAL A 53 -6.62 3.51 -11.05
N ALA A 54 -7.20 4.69 -11.28
CA ALA A 54 -6.45 5.77 -11.90
C ALA A 54 -5.44 6.37 -10.91
N PRO A 55 -4.22 6.77 -11.35
CA PRO A 55 -3.25 7.43 -10.46
C PRO A 55 -3.81 8.68 -9.78
N ALA A 56 -4.74 9.40 -10.43
CA ALA A 56 -5.39 10.58 -9.87
C ALA A 56 -6.26 10.27 -8.63
N ASP A 57 -6.76 9.04 -8.51
CA ASP A 57 -7.58 8.58 -7.39
C ASP A 57 -6.75 8.04 -6.22
N VAL A 58 -5.41 8.07 -6.34
CA VAL A 58 -4.50 7.58 -5.30
C VAL A 58 -3.88 8.76 -4.55
N LEU A 59 -4.34 8.98 -3.32
CA LEU A 59 -3.69 9.87 -2.37
C LEU A 59 -2.46 9.15 -1.80
N PHE A 60 -1.32 9.39 -2.44
CA PHE A 60 -0.03 8.82 -2.05
C PHE A 60 0.78 9.79 -1.19
N THR A 61 1.25 9.31 -0.04
CA THR A 61 2.07 10.07 0.90
C THR A 61 3.27 9.24 1.34
N GLU A 62 4.45 9.76 1.09
CA GLU A 62 5.66 9.31 1.78
C GLU A 62 5.72 9.94 3.17
N TYR A 63 5.94 9.13 4.21
CA TYR A 63 5.93 9.59 5.60
C TYR A 63 7.20 9.14 6.36
N PRO A 64 8.33 9.84 6.17
CA PRO A 64 9.61 9.51 6.82
C PRO A 64 9.55 9.43 8.35
N PRO A 65 8.80 10.27 9.09
CA PRO A 65 8.74 10.17 10.55
C PRO A 65 8.24 8.82 11.10
N ALA A 66 7.48 8.06 10.31
CA ALA A 66 7.05 6.72 10.68
C ALA A 66 7.70 5.61 9.83
N LEU A 67 8.72 5.95 9.04
CA LEU A 67 9.41 5.03 8.11
C LEU A 67 8.41 4.31 7.21
N ALA A 68 7.47 5.07 6.63
CA ALA A 68 6.31 4.49 6.00
C ALA A 68 5.89 5.16 4.69
N TYR A 69 5.18 4.39 3.87
CA TYR A 69 4.38 4.88 2.75
C TYR A 69 2.91 4.67 3.06
N LYS A 70 2.09 5.63 2.64
CA LYS A 70 0.64 5.56 2.72
C LYS A 70 0.02 5.78 1.35
N ALA A 71 -0.98 5.00 1.01
CA ALA A 71 -1.77 5.22 -0.19
C ALA A 71 -3.25 5.03 0.14
N THR A 72 -4.07 6.06 -0.02
CA THR A 72 -5.53 5.94 0.05
C THR A 72 -6.09 5.93 -1.37
N LEU A 73 -6.99 4.99 -1.65
CA LEU A 73 -7.60 4.79 -2.97
C LEU A 73 -9.06 4.30 -2.83
N PRO A 74 -9.90 4.45 -3.86
CA PRO A 74 -11.28 3.95 -3.82
C PRO A 74 -11.32 2.42 -3.67
N ARG A 75 -12.30 1.93 -2.90
CA ARG A 75 -12.60 0.49 -2.80
C ARG A 75 -13.27 0.02 -4.09
N ARG A 76 -12.90 -1.20 -4.51
CA ARG A 76 -13.58 -1.89 -5.61
C ARG A 76 -15.05 -2.20 -5.27
N ILE A 77 -15.32 -2.59 -4.03
CA ILE A 77 -16.65 -2.86 -3.49
C ILE A 77 -16.80 -2.07 -2.19
N VAL A 78 -17.87 -1.28 -2.09
CA VAL A 78 -18.18 -0.47 -0.91
C VAL A 78 -18.27 -1.38 0.32
N SER A 79 -17.69 -0.92 1.43
CA SER A 79 -17.67 -1.66 2.70
C SER A 79 -19.07 -2.14 3.09
N GLY A 80 -19.25 -3.45 3.22
CA GLY A 80 -20.51 -4.08 3.63
C GLY A 80 -21.57 -4.21 2.53
N ALA A 81 -21.26 -3.86 1.28
CA ALA A 81 -22.14 -4.10 0.15
C ALA A 81 -22.16 -5.59 -0.24
N ILE A 82 -23.17 -5.99 -1.02
CA ILE A 82 -23.25 -7.34 -1.58
C ILE A 82 -21.98 -7.62 -2.40
N GLY A 83 -21.32 -8.74 -2.10
CA GLY A 83 -20.06 -9.15 -2.74
C GLY A 83 -18.80 -8.66 -2.04
N ASP A 84 -18.92 -7.86 -0.97
CA ASP A 84 -17.76 -7.50 -0.15
C ASP A 84 -17.31 -8.70 0.71
N THR A 85 -16.16 -9.25 0.36
CA THR A 85 -15.55 -10.38 1.08
C THR A 85 -14.59 -9.93 2.18
N ASP A 86 -14.35 -8.62 2.32
CA ASP A 86 -13.42 -8.04 3.28
C ASP A 86 -13.95 -6.69 3.79
N VAL A 87 -14.97 -6.80 4.63
CA VAL A 87 -15.71 -5.65 5.20
C VAL A 87 -14.79 -4.68 5.95
N TYR A 88 -13.74 -5.18 6.62
CA TYR A 88 -12.78 -4.33 7.32
C TYR A 88 -11.70 -3.74 6.41
N GLY A 89 -11.59 -4.24 5.17
CA GLY A 89 -10.50 -3.90 4.26
C GLY A 89 -9.14 -4.38 4.76
N ALA A 90 -9.09 -5.40 5.63
CA ALA A 90 -7.88 -5.83 6.32
C ALA A 90 -6.98 -6.73 5.45
N GLN A 91 -7.54 -7.34 4.41
CA GLN A 91 -6.87 -8.31 3.54
C GLN A 91 -6.42 -7.71 2.21
N GLN A 92 -6.83 -6.48 1.90
CA GLN A 92 -6.51 -5.78 0.65
C GLN A 92 -5.03 -5.42 0.48
N HIS A 93 -4.18 -5.57 1.50
CA HIS A 93 -2.74 -5.32 1.41
C HIS A 93 -1.97 -6.42 0.66
N ALA A 94 -2.59 -7.58 0.42
CA ALA A 94 -1.92 -8.74 -0.16
C ALA A 94 -1.15 -8.46 -1.48
N PRO A 95 -1.67 -7.66 -2.44
CA PRO A 95 -0.92 -7.31 -3.66
C PRO A 95 0.43 -6.61 -3.41
N LEU A 96 0.58 -5.91 -2.28
CA LEU A 96 1.85 -5.26 -1.93
C LEU A 96 2.94 -6.27 -1.60
N LEU A 97 2.57 -7.43 -1.05
CA LEU A 97 3.52 -8.40 -0.52
C LEU A 97 4.45 -8.97 -1.60
N ASP A 98 3.96 -9.06 -2.84
CA ASP A 98 4.69 -9.56 -4.00
C ASP A 98 5.35 -8.46 -4.84
N LEU A 99 5.31 -7.19 -4.40
CA LEU A 99 6.02 -6.11 -5.08
C LEU A 99 7.54 -6.35 -5.00
N GLU A 100 8.18 -6.42 -6.16
CA GLU A 100 9.63 -6.66 -6.28
C GLU A 100 10.41 -5.34 -6.25
N LEU A 101 11.52 -5.34 -5.51
CA LEU A 101 12.40 -4.20 -5.35
C LEU A 101 13.81 -4.55 -5.85
N PRO A 102 14.49 -3.63 -6.57
CA PRO A 102 15.87 -3.79 -7.03
C PRO A 102 16.85 -3.45 -5.90
N LEU A 103 16.77 -4.22 -4.82
CA LEU A 103 17.70 -4.18 -3.68
C LEU A 103 18.60 -5.43 -3.68
#